data_AF-F4WJH2-F1
#
_entry.id   AF-F4WJH2-F1
#
_cell.length_a   1.000
_cell.length_b   1.000
_cell.length_c   1.000
_cell.angle_alpha   90.00
_cell.angle_beta   90.00
_cell.angle_gamma   90.00
#
_symmetry.space_group_name_H-M   'P 1'
#
loop_
_entity.id
_entity.type
_entity.pdbx_description
1 polymer ?
#
loop_
_entity_poly.entity_id
_entity_poly.type
_entity_poly.pdbx_seq_one_letter_code
_entity_poly.pdbx_strand_id
1 'polypeptide(L)'
;MPAVDVLYFNYYFFLQVVAFILIGVAVYGRASALVTNLPIIGGILACGVILFLISILGLIGAVKHHQVLLFFYMLILFLLFLIQFSIACACLAVNTKQQEQLAEQGWRRVGPDLRAKVQTTFNCCGFNITTQVDHPGGSCDEVNKICCPSNDPPCTCPPCMHKLQSTIDYAFKLCGSIGLFFSFTETRKIHELILVLSSSLTPSPSFLARRYRNQLDPQEKAARAIFPQHNYLY
;
A
#
# COMPACT_ATOMS: atom_id res chain seq x y z
N MET A 1 -22.81 -16.97 -3.93
CA MET A 1 -22.97 -15.53 -3.64
C MET A 1 -22.60 -15.20 -2.18
N PRO A 2 -23.16 -15.81 -1.11
CA PRO A 2 -22.90 -15.33 0.27
C PRO A 2 -21.46 -15.55 0.78
N ALA A 3 -20.74 -16.58 0.31
CA ALA A 3 -19.38 -16.86 0.79
C ALA A 3 -18.32 -15.83 0.33
N VAL A 4 -18.51 -15.23 -0.85
CA VAL A 4 -17.57 -14.23 -1.40
C VAL A 4 -17.76 -12.88 -0.72
N ASP A 5 -19.00 -12.49 -0.44
CA ASP A 5 -19.34 -11.26 0.29
C ASP A 5 -18.80 -11.27 1.74
N VAL A 6 -18.88 -12.43 2.41
CA VAL A 6 -18.35 -12.62 3.78
C VAL A 6 -16.82 -12.54 3.81
N LEU A 7 -16.12 -13.09 2.81
CA LEU A 7 -14.66 -13.05 2.72
C LEU A 7 -14.15 -11.63 2.43
N TYR A 8 -14.84 -10.90 1.55
CA TYR A 8 -14.56 -9.48 1.31
C TYR A 8 -14.83 -8.64 2.56
N PHE A 9 -15.95 -8.84 3.24
CA PHE A 9 -16.27 -8.13 4.48
C PHE A 9 -15.23 -8.37 5.58
N ASN A 10 -14.77 -9.61 5.76
CA ASN A 10 -13.75 -9.97 6.73
C ASN A 10 -12.39 -9.32 6.39
N TYR A 11 -12.05 -9.27 5.10
CA TYR A 11 -10.84 -8.59 4.61
C TYR A 11 -10.89 -7.06 4.81
N TYR A 12 -12.04 -6.43 4.54
CA TYR A 12 -12.27 -5.00 4.82
C TYR A 12 -12.21 -4.67 6.30
N PHE A 13 -12.77 -5.54 7.15
CA PHE A 13 -12.70 -5.41 8.58
C PHE A 13 -11.25 -5.47 9.09
N PHE A 14 -10.43 -6.36 8.53
CA PHE A 14 -9.01 -6.41 8.84
C PHE A 14 -8.27 -5.11 8.46
N LEU A 15 -8.53 -4.54 7.29
CA LEU A 15 -7.97 -3.25 6.87
C LEU A 15 -8.38 -2.10 7.80
N GLN A 16 -9.63 -2.10 8.27
CA GLN A 16 -10.14 -1.12 9.22
C GLN A 16 -9.38 -1.15 10.55
N VAL A 17 -9.09 -2.35 11.08
CA VAL A 17 -8.31 -2.52 12.31
C VAL A 17 -6.88 -2.00 12.14
N VAL A 18 -6.23 -2.32 11.03
CA VAL A 18 -4.88 -1.82 10.73
C VAL A 18 -4.86 -0.29 10.65
N ALA A 19 -5.87 0.34 10.04
CA ALA A 19 -5.97 1.80 9.98
C ALA A 19 -6.08 2.44 11.38
N PHE A 20 -6.91 1.89 12.27
CA PHE A 20 -7.02 2.37 13.65
C PHE A 20 -5.72 2.21 14.44
N ILE A 21 -5.00 1.10 14.25
CA ILE A 21 -3.69 0.87 14.87
C ILE A 21 -2.68 1.93 14.40
N LEU A 22 -2.61 2.21 13.08
CA LEU A 22 -1.70 3.21 12.52
C LEU A 22 -1.97 4.62 13.07
N ILE A 23 -3.25 4.99 13.20
CA ILE A 23 -3.65 6.28 13.80
C ILE A 23 -3.26 6.31 15.29
N GLY A 24 -3.54 5.24 16.04
CA GLY A 24 -3.22 5.15 17.46
C GLY A 24 -1.72 5.27 17.74
N VAL A 25 -0.89 4.57 16.98
CA VAL A 25 0.58 4.64 17.08
C VAL A 25 1.08 6.04 16.71
N ALA A 26 0.52 6.66 15.66
CA ALA A 26 0.91 8.02 15.26
C ALA A 26 0.56 9.07 16.34
N VAL A 27 -0.64 9.00 16.93
CA VAL A 27 -1.09 9.90 17.99
C VAL A 27 -0.27 9.70 19.26
N TYR A 28 -0.01 8.45 19.66
CA TYR A 28 0.87 8.16 20.80
C TYR A 28 2.29 8.70 20.56
N GLY A 29 2.83 8.52 19.35
CA GLY A 29 4.11 9.07 18.94
C GLY A 29 4.18 10.60 19.05
N ARG A 30 3.10 11.32 18.69
CA ARG A 30 3.02 12.77 18.89
C ARG A 30 2.90 13.16 20.38
N ALA A 31 2.11 12.43 21.16
CA ALA A 31 1.82 12.77 22.56
C ALA A 31 3.05 12.60 23.48
N SER A 32 3.97 11.71 23.15
CA SER A 32 5.15 11.40 23.97
C SER A 32 6.24 12.50 24.05
N ALA A 33 5.98 13.73 23.60
CA ALA A 33 6.82 14.94 23.71
C ALA A 33 8.28 14.86 23.17
N LEU A 34 8.78 13.69 22.77
CA LEU A 34 10.18 13.47 22.41
C LEU A 34 10.46 13.59 20.89
N VAL A 35 9.42 13.62 20.04
CA VAL A 35 9.55 13.53 18.57
C VAL A 35 8.44 14.32 17.83
N THR A 36 7.93 15.42 18.40
CA THR A 36 6.74 16.13 17.88
C THR A 36 6.91 16.80 16.53
N ASN A 37 8.14 16.99 16.02
CA ASN A 37 8.41 17.73 14.77
C ASN A 37 8.89 16.88 13.60
N LEU A 38 8.89 15.54 13.69
CA LEU A 38 9.34 14.74 12.56
C LEU A 38 8.28 14.70 11.45
N PRO A 39 8.64 15.01 10.19
CA PRO A 39 7.75 14.86 9.03
C PRO A 39 7.20 13.43 8.88
N ILE A 40 7.96 12.44 9.34
CA ILE A 40 7.64 11.01 9.27
C ILE A 40 6.31 10.70 9.96
N ILE A 41 6.07 11.27 11.14
CA ILE A 41 4.83 11.02 11.90
C ILE A 41 3.62 11.63 11.18
N GLY A 42 3.82 12.75 10.47
CA GLY A 42 2.77 13.38 9.67
C GLY A 42 2.34 12.49 8.50
N GLY A 43 3.31 11.86 7.84
CA GLY A 43 3.06 10.90 6.77
C GLY A 43 2.26 9.69 7.24
N ILE A 44 2.63 9.08 8.38
CA ILE A 44 1.92 7.93 8.95
C ILE A 44 0.48 8.30 9.32
N LEU A 45 0.28 9.46 9.95
CA LEU A 45 -1.05 9.93 10.32
C LEU A 45 -1.94 10.18 9.09
N ALA A 46 -1.41 10.88 8.08
CA ALA A 46 -2.14 11.15 6.83
C ALA A 46 -2.51 9.84 6.11
N CYS A 47 -1.58 8.89 6.04
CA CYS A 47 -1.83 7.56 5.48
C CYS A 47 -2.97 6.85 6.23
N GLY A 48 -2.94 6.85 7.57
CA GLY A 48 -3.99 6.24 8.40
C GLY A 48 -5.39 6.82 8.15
N VAL A 49 -5.52 8.14 8.05
CA VAL A 49 -6.80 8.81 7.78
C VAL A 49 -7.34 8.47 6.38
N ILE A 50 -6.48 8.46 5.37
CA ILE A 50 -6.87 8.11 4.00
C ILE A 50 -7.36 6.66 3.94
N LEU A 51 -6.64 5.73 4.57
CA LEU A 51 -7.03 4.30 4.64
C LEU A 51 -8.37 4.11 5.37
N PHE A 52 -8.64 4.90 6.40
CA PHE A 52 -9.92 4.89 7.12
C PHE A 52 -11.09 5.29 6.20
N LEU A 53 -10.95 6.38 5.44
CA LEU A 53 -11.99 6.84 4.52
C LEU A 53 -12.26 5.82 3.41
N ILE A 54 -11.22 5.22 2.83
CA ILE A 54 -11.35 4.18 1.80
C ILE A 54 -12.07 2.95 2.35
N SER A 55 -11.80 2.57 3.60
CA SER A 55 -12.45 1.44 4.26
C SER A 55 -13.95 1.66 4.47
N ILE A 56 -14.36 2.87 4.89
CA ILE A 56 -15.79 3.24 4.99
C ILE A 56 -16.46 3.20 3.61
N LEU A 57 -15.83 3.75 2.58
CA LEU A 57 -16.39 3.75 1.22
C LEU A 57 -16.56 2.32 0.69
N GLY A 58 -15.59 1.43 0.93
CA GLY A 58 -15.68 0.02 0.59
C GLY A 58 -16.83 -0.68 1.33
N LEU A 59 -16.98 -0.44 2.63
CA LEU A 59 -18.04 -1.00 3.46
C LEU A 59 -19.44 -0.56 2.99
N ILE A 60 -19.64 0.75 2.75
CA ILE A 60 -20.92 1.29 2.27
C ILE A 60 -21.23 0.74 0.87
N GLY A 61 -20.21 0.61 0.00
CA GLY A 61 -20.35 0.07 -1.34
C GLY A 61 -20.84 -1.38 -1.34
N ALA A 62 -20.33 -2.19 -0.41
CA ALA A 62 -20.76 -3.57 -0.23
C ALA A 62 -22.21 -3.65 0.30
N VAL A 63 -22.56 -2.87 1.34
CA VAL A 63 -23.88 -2.96 1.99
C VAL A 63 -25.01 -2.41 1.13
N LYS A 64 -24.77 -1.30 0.42
CA LYS A 64 -25.84 -0.60 -0.33
C LYS A 64 -26.05 -1.14 -1.74
N HIS A 65 -25.23 -2.08 -2.22
CA HIS A 65 -25.23 -2.57 -3.61
C HIS A 65 -25.35 -1.46 -4.66
N HIS A 66 -24.85 -0.26 -4.35
CA HIS A 66 -24.97 0.90 -5.22
C HIS A 66 -23.85 0.88 -6.25
N GLN A 67 -24.18 0.47 -7.49
CA GLN A 67 -23.20 0.22 -8.55
C GLN A 67 -22.25 1.40 -8.81
N VAL A 68 -22.74 2.64 -8.74
CA VAL A 68 -21.93 3.84 -8.95
C VAL A 68 -20.91 4.07 -7.83
N LEU A 69 -21.24 3.74 -6.57
CA LEU A 69 -20.31 3.92 -5.45
C LEU A 69 -19.15 2.93 -5.54
N LEU A 70 -19.45 1.70 -5.95
CA LEU A 70 -18.46 0.66 -6.18
C LEU A 70 -17.52 1.03 -7.35
N PHE A 71 -18.03 1.72 -8.36
CA PHE A 71 -17.20 2.23 -9.46
C PHE A 71 -16.17 3.26 -8.99
N PHE A 72 -16.58 4.24 -8.17
CA PHE A 72 -15.65 5.21 -7.58
C PHE A 72 -14.62 4.54 -6.67
N TYR A 73 -15.04 3.56 -5.88
CA TYR A 73 -14.14 2.78 -5.04
C TYR A 73 -13.03 2.10 -5.85
N MET A 74 -13.39 1.51 -7.01
CA MET A 74 -12.42 0.88 -7.90
C MET A 74 -11.48 1.87 -8.59
N LEU A 75 -11.99 3.04 -8.96
CA LEU A 75 -11.16 4.10 -9.51
C LEU A 75 -10.09 4.54 -8.49
N ILE A 76 -10.49 4.72 -7.22
CA ILE A 76 -9.57 5.12 -6.15
C ILE A 76 -8.52 4.03 -5.91
N LEU A 77 -8.92 2.75 -5.80
CA LEU A 77 -7.97 1.65 -5.65
C LEU A 77 -6.98 1.56 -6.82
N PHE A 78 -7.46 1.76 -8.05
CA PHE A 78 -6.59 1.75 -9.22
C PHE A 78 -5.56 2.90 -9.19
N LEU A 79 -5.96 4.10 -8.76
CA LEU A 79 -5.03 5.22 -8.59
C LEU A 79 -3.99 4.93 -7.49
N LEU A 80 -4.42 4.33 -6.37
CA LEU A 80 -3.49 3.93 -5.29
C LEU A 80 -2.50 2.86 -5.76
N PHE A 81 -2.94 1.92 -6.59
CA PHE A 81 -2.07 0.94 -7.22
C PHE A 81 -0.99 1.62 -8.08
N LEU A 82 -1.37 2.57 -8.95
CA LEU A 82 -0.41 3.29 -9.80
C LEU A 82 0.62 4.07 -8.98
N ILE A 83 0.18 4.73 -7.91
CA ILE A 83 1.06 5.49 -7.02
C ILE A 83 2.03 4.54 -6.31
N GLN A 84 1.55 3.45 -5.71
CA GLN A 84 2.37 2.50 -4.97
C GLN A 84 3.36 1.78 -5.88
N PHE A 85 2.92 1.35 -7.06
CA PHE A 85 3.77 0.73 -8.06
C PHE A 85 4.87 1.69 -8.54
N SER A 86 4.52 2.97 -8.76
CA SER A 86 5.49 4.01 -9.13
C SER A 86 6.51 4.25 -8.03
N ILE A 87 6.07 4.44 -6.79
CA ILE A 87 6.96 4.66 -5.63
C ILE A 87 7.85 3.43 -5.42
N ALA A 88 7.30 2.22 -5.51
CA ALA A 88 8.05 0.99 -5.32
C ALA A 88 9.16 0.82 -6.37
N CYS A 89 8.84 1.06 -7.64
CA CYS A 89 9.83 1.09 -8.72
C CYS A 89 10.88 2.18 -8.49
N ALA A 90 10.47 3.38 -8.07
CA ALA A 90 11.37 4.49 -7.80
C ALA A 90 12.34 4.16 -6.66
N CYS A 91 11.86 3.57 -5.55
CA CYS A 91 12.68 3.15 -4.42
C CYS A 91 13.71 2.08 -4.81
N LEU A 92 13.35 1.13 -5.68
CA LEU A 92 14.28 0.10 -6.16
C LEU A 92 15.31 0.63 -7.16
N ALA A 93 14.98 1.69 -7.90
CA ALA A 93 15.86 2.28 -8.92
C ALA A 93 16.85 3.33 -8.37
N VAL A 94 16.78 3.69 -7.08
CA VAL A 94 17.65 4.72 -6.49
C VAL A 94 19.12 4.26 -6.48
N ASN A 95 20.00 5.07 -7.07
CA ASN A 95 21.44 4.81 -7.10
C ASN A 95 22.17 5.35 -5.86
N THR A 96 23.38 4.87 -5.60
CA THR A 96 24.23 5.26 -4.46
C THR A 96 24.45 6.77 -4.33
N LYS A 97 24.66 7.48 -5.43
CA LYS A 97 24.80 8.95 -5.44
C LYS A 97 23.53 9.68 -4.98
N GLN A 98 22.36 9.19 -5.40
CA GLN A 98 21.08 9.76 -4.97
C GLN A 98 20.83 9.47 -3.49
N GLN A 99 21.23 8.29 -2.99
CA GLN A 99 21.16 7.95 -1.58
C GLN A 99 22.02 8.89 -0.72
N GLU A 100 23.23 9.22 -1.18
CA GLU A 100 24.13 10.17 -0.49
C GLU A 100 23.52 11.57 -0.43
N GLN A 101 22.98 12.06 -1.55
CA GLN A 101 22.29 13.37 -1.59
C GLN A 101 21.08 13.41 -0.67
N LEU A 102 20.30 12.33 -0.61
CA LEU A 102 19.16 12.21 0.31
C LEU A 102 19.61 12.19 1.78
N ALA A 103 20.71 11.50 2.08
CA ALA A 103 21.33 11.48 3.40
C ALA A 103 21.78 12.88 3.82
N GLU A 104 22.42 13.63 2.92
CA GLU A 104 22.90 15.01 3.17
C GLU A 104 21.74 15.98 3.39
N GLN A 105 20.74 15.94 2.51
CA GLN A 105 19.55 16.77 2.65
C GLN A 105 18.77 16.44 3.92
N GLY A 106 18.65 15.15 4.24
CA GLY A 106 18.07 14.66 5.48
C GLY A 106 18.81 15.22 6.68
N TRP A 107 20.13 15.06 6.72
CA TRP A 107 21.00 15.56 7.79
C TRP A 107 20.85 17.07 8.01
N ARG A 108 20.84 17.87 6.94
CA ARG A 108 20.68 19.33 7.01
C ARG A 108 19.31 19.78 7.50
N ARG A 109 18.25 19.06 7.15
CA ARG A 109 16.86 19.41 7.53
C ARG A 109 16.49 19.01 8.95
N VAL A 110 17.13 17.98 9.51
CA VAL A 110 16.79 17.50 10.86
C VAL A 110 17.41 18.36 11.95
N GLY A 111 16.67 18.57 13.05
CA GLY A 111 17.13 19.34 14.20
C GLY A 111 18.19 18.60 15.05
N PRO A 112 18.87 19.31 15.97
CA PRO A 112 19.99 18.79 16.76
C PRO A 112 19.61 17.56 17.61
N ASP A 113 18.40 17.52 18.18
CA ASP A 113 17.94 16.39 19.01
C ASP A 113 17.87 15.07 18.23
N LEU A 114 17.37 15.12 16.99
CA LEU A 114 17.31 13.93 16.15
C LEU A 114 18.70 13.54 15.65
N ARG A 115 19.59 14.51 15.39
CA ARG A 115 20.99 14.23 15.06
C ARG A 115 21.69 13.51 16.21
N ALA A 116 21.52 13.96 17.45
CA ALA A 116 22.08 13.30 18.63
C ALA A 116 21.56 11.85 18.79
N LYS A 117 20.26 11.64 18.56
CA LYS A 117 19.67 10.29 18.58
C LYS A 117 20.21 9.39 17.47
N VAL A 118 20.42 9.93 16.26
CA VAL A 118 21.05 9.18 15.15
C VAL A 118 22.49 8.83 15.50
N GLN A 119 23.28 9.77 16.03
CA GLN A 119 24.68 9.55 16.41
C GLN A 119 24.84 8.46 17.47
N THR A 120 23.99 8.49 18.52
CA THR A 120 23.97 7.47 19.57
C THR A 120 23.46 6.11 19.08
N THR A 121 22.50 6.07 18.14
CA THR A 121 21.96 4.81 17.60
C THR A 121 22.94 4.12 16.65
N PHE A 122 23.66 4.90 15.83
CA PHE A 122 24.57 4.37 14.80
C PHE A 122 26.05 4.36 15.23
N ASN A 123 26.36 4.81 16.45
CA ASN A 123 27.72 4.95 16.99
C ASN A 123 28.66 5.66 16.00
N CYS A 124 28.24 6.84 15.55
CA CYS A 124 28.96 7.65 14.58
C CYS A 124 28.88 9.13 14.97
N CYS A 125 29.86 9.92 14.55
CA CYS A 125 29.92 11.36 14.83
C CYS A 125 30.05 12.16 13.53
N GLY A 126 29.25 13.23 13.42
CA GLY A 126 29.25 14.10 12.25
C GLY A 126 28.73 13.43 10.97
N PHE A 127 28.46 14.25 9.94
CA PHE A 127 28.04 13.74 8.64
C PHE A 127 29.23 13.25 7.80
N ASN A 128 30.23 14.12 7.58
CA ASN A 128 31.48 13.80 6.89
C ASN A 128 32.69 14.38 7.66
N ILE A 129 33.89 13.85 7.41
CA ILE A 129 35.16 14.23 8.06
C ILE A 129 35.49 15.70 7.86
N THR A 130 35.13 16.29 6.72
CA THR A 130 35.41 17.69 6.37
C THR A 130 34.47 18.70 7.03
N THR A 131 33.31 18.25 7.54
CA THR A 131 32.33 19.12 8.21
C THR A 131 32.60 19.18 9.71
N GLN A 132 33.87 19.42 10.11
CA GLN A 132 34.23 19.61 11.52
C GLN A 132 33.65 20.90 12.12
N VAL A 133 33.03 21.75 11.30
CA VAL A 133 32.43 23.04 11.69
C VAL A 133 30.96 22.91 12.14
N ASP A 134 30.31 21.76 11.92
CA ASP A 134 28.91 21.51 12.32
C ASP A 134 28.76 21.00 13.78
N HIS A 135 29.75 21.28 14.64
CA HIS A 135 29.75 20.85 16.06
C HIS A 135 29.45 22.01 17.04
N PRO A 136 28.27 22.63 17.05
CA PRO A 136 27.81 23.32 18.24
C PRO A 136 27.24 22.27 19.21
N GLY A 137 28.09 21.69 20.06
CA GLY A 137 27.68 21.13 21.35
C GLY A 137 27.63 19.61 21.51
N GLY A 138 28.52 19.08 22.37
CA GLY A 138 28.31 17.99 23.34
C GLY A 138 28.02 16.56 22.86
N SER A 139 27.19 16.36 21.83
CA SER A 139 26.67 15.03 21.43
C SER A 139 27.76 14.06 21.00
N CYS A 140 28.78 14.55 20.28
CA CYS A 140 29.88 13.70 19.82
C CYS A 140 30.84 13.30 20.94
N ASP A 141 30.97 14.08 22.02
CA ASP A 141 31.85 13.72 23.15
C ASP A 141 31.31 12.50 23.90
N GLU A 142 29.99 12.38 23.98
CA GLU A 142 29.31 11.25 24.59
C GLU A 142 29.38 10.00 23.70
N VAL A 143 29.18 10.15 22.39
CA VAL A 143 29.27 9.04 21.43
C VAL A 143 30.73 8.56 21.25
N ASN A 144 31.71 9.46 21.32
CA ASN A 144 33.13 9.11 21.27
C ASN A 144 33.54 8.15 22.40
N LYS A 145 32.98 8.32 23.60
CA LYS A 145 33.20 7.38 24.72
C LYS A 145 32.64 5.98 24.45
N ILE A 146 31.61 5.87 23.61
CA ILE A 146 30.99 4.59 23.22
C ILE A 146 31.79 3.92 22.09
N CYS A 147 32.20 4.68 21.06
CA CYS A 147 33.01 4.14 19.96
C CYS A 147 34.43 3.76 20.39
N CYS A 148 35.00 4.53 21.31
CA CYS A 148 36.40 4.44 21.74
C CYS A 148 36.46 4.15 23.25
N PRO A 149 36.19 2.90 23.68
CA PRO A 149 36.28 2.51 25.09
C PRO A 149 37.73 2.48 25.63
N SER A 150 38.72 2.39 24.73
CA SER A 150 40.15 2.41 25.08
C SER A 150 40.73 3.81 24.91
N ASN A 151 41.38 4.34 25.95
CA ASN A 151 42.03 5.66 26.00
C ASN A 151 43.29 5.77 25.11
N ASP A 152 43.32 5.15 23.94
CA ASP A 152 44.43 5.25 23.00
C ASP A 152 44.30 6.53 22.16
N PRO A 153 45.22 7.51 22.29
CA PRO A 153 45.18 8.72 21.48
C PRO A 153 45.75 8.48 20.07
N PRO A 154 45.14 9.03 18.99
CA PRO A 154 43.84 9.70 18.91
C PRO A 154 42.77 8.79 18.25
N CYS A 155 41.83 8.27 19.05
CA CYS A 155 40.63 7.56 18.56
C CYS A 155 39.50 8.55 18.26
N THR A 156 38.99 8.54 17.02
CA THR A 156 37.85 9.39 16.57
C THR A 156 36.76 8.47 16.01
N CYS A 157 35.49 8.66 16.41
CA CYS A 157 34.37 7.89 15.85
C CYS A 157 34.31 8.04 14.31
N PRO A 158 33.85 7.01 13.59
CA PRO A 158 33.63 7.10 12.15
C PRO A 158 32.48 8.08 11.80
N PRO A 159 32.50 8.65 10.59
CA PRO A 159 31.44 9.53 10.10
C PRO A 159 30.12 8.78 9.85
N CYS A 160 28.98 9.45 10.05
CA CYS A 160 27.66 8.83 9.87
C CYS A 160 27.26 8.58 8.41
N MET A 161 27.91 9.22 7.43
CA MET A 161 27.57 9.13 6.00
C MET A 161 27.31 7.70 5.53
N HIS A 162 28.29 6.80 5.68
CA HIS A 162 28.21 5.45 5.13
C HIS A 162 27.14 4.59 5.83
N LYS A 163 26.98 4.76 7.15
CA LYS A 163 25.92 4.08 7.92
C LYS A 163 24.54 4.55 7.50
N LEU A 164 24.38 5.85 7.30
CA LEU A 164 23.10 6.44 6.88
C LEU A 164 22.75 6.02 5.45
N GLN A 165 23.71 6.05 4.53
CA GLN A 165 23.54 5.58 3.15
C GLN A 165 23.11 4.11 3.10
N SER A 166 23.81 3.22 3.82
CA SER A 166 23.46 1.79 3.86
C SER A 166 22.07 1.55 4.46
N THR A 167 21.68 2.35 5.46
CA THR A 167 20.34 2.26 6.06
C THR A 167 19.27 2.72 5.07
N ILE A 168 19.51 3.80 4.32
CA ILE A 168 18.60 4.30 3.28
C ILE A 168 18.45 3.27 2.14
N ASP A 169 19.55 2.67 1.68
CA ASP A 169 19.53 1.61 0.66
C ASP A 169 18.67 0.43 1.09
N TYR A 170 18.90 -0.07 2.31
CA TYR A 170 18.12 -1.18 2.87
C TYR A 170 16.64 -0.82 3.01
N ALA A 171 16.34 0.38 3.52
CA ALA A 171 14.97 0.85 3.69
C ALA A 171 14.23 1.00 2.35
N PHE A 172 14.88 1.52 1.30
CA PHE A 172 14.26 1.63 -0.02
C PHE A 172 14.08 0.27 -0.70
N LYS A 173 15.02 -0.66 -0.56
CA LYS A 173 14.85 -2.04 -1.08
C LYS A 173 13.72 -2.78 -0.38
N LEU A 174 13.63 -2.68 0.94
CA LEU A 174 12.50 -3.24 1.69
C LEU A 174 11.19 -2.56 1.31
N CYS A 175 11.12 -1.23 1.34
CA CYS A 175 9.90 -0.50 1.03
C CYS A 175 9.43 -0.77 -0.40
N GLY A 176 10.35 -0.80 -1.37
CA GLY A 176 10.05 -1.11 -2.76
C GLY A 176 9.58 -2.54 -2.95
N SER A 177 10.22 -3.53 -2.32
CA SER A 177 9.77 -4.93 -2.41
C SER A 177 8.41 -5.15 -1.75
N ILE A 178 8.16 -4.58 -0.57
CA ILE A 178 6.85 -4.63 0.12
C ILE A 178 5.77 -3.95 -0.74
N GLY A 179 6.07 -2.78 -1.31
CA GLY A 179 5.16 -2.06 -2.19
C GLY A 179 4.78 -2.86 -3.44
N LEU A 180 5.77 -3.45 -4.14
CA LEU A 180 5.51 -4.32 -5.30
C LEU A 180 4.68 -5.55 -4.93
N PHE A 181 4.96 -6.18 -3.79
CA PHE A 181 4.18 -7.31 -3.29
C PHE A 181 2.71 -6.91 -3.09
N PHE A 182 2.47 -5.79 -2.42
CA PHE A 182 1.11 -5.31 -2.18
C PHE A 182 0.40 -4.94 -3.49
N SER A 183 1.06 -4.23 -4.40
CA SER A 183 0.52 -3.92 -5.73
C SER A 183 0.09 -5.17 -6.50
N PHE A 184 0.84 -6.28 -6.41
CA PHE A 184 0.42 -7.55 -7.02
C PHE A 184 -0.89 -8.11 -6.42
N THR A 185 -1.06 -7.99 -5.10
CA THR A 185 -2.32 -8.40 -4.44
C THR A 185 -3.51 -7.51 -4.84
N GLU A 186 -3.27 -6.23 -5.11
CA GLU A 186 -4.29 -5.31 -5.62
C GLU A 186 -4.73 -5.66 -7.05
N THR A 187 -3.79 -6.01 -7.94
CA THR A 187 -4.12 -6.45 -9.30
C THR A 187 -5.03 -7.67 -9.31
N ARG A 188 -4.79 -8.65 -8.42
CA ARG A 188 -5.65 -9.82 -8.27
C ARG A 188 -7.06 -9.44 -7.83
N LYS A 189 -7.21 -8.51 -6.88
CA LYS A 189 -8.52 -8.01 -6.45
C LYS A 189 -9.26 -7.29 -7.57
N ILE A 190 -8.56 -6.45 -8.32
CA ILE A 190 -9.14 -5.73 -9.47
C ILE A 190 -9.61 -6.71 -10.53
N HIS A 191 -8.80 -7.72 -10.85
CA HIS A 191 -9.17 -8.77 -11.81
C HIS A 191 -10.39 -9.58 -11.35
N GLU A 192 -10.41 -10.06 -10.11
CA GLU A 192 -11.56 -10.78 -9.53
C GLU A 192 -12.83 -9.92 -9.55
N LEU A 193 -12.74 -8.62 -9.24
CA LEU A 193 -13.91 -7.75 -9.29
C LEU A 193 -14.38 -7.48 -10.73
N ILE A 194 -13.47 -7.36 -11.69
CA ILE A 194 -13.84 -7.27 -13.12
C ILE A 194 -14.57 -8.54 -13.56
N LEU A 195 -14.16 -9.72 -13.10
CA LEU A 195 -14.86 -10.98 -13.35
C LEU A 195 -16.27 -10.97 -12.73
N VAL A 196 -16.43 -10.46 -11.50
CA VAL A 196 -17.74 -10.33 -10.86
C VAL A 196 -18.63 -9.33 -11.60
N LEU A 197 -18.11 -8.16 -11.99
CA LEU A 197 -18.84 -7.15 -12.75
C LEU A 197 -19.23 -7.65 -14.14
N SER A 198 -18.31 -8.31 -14.85
CA SER A 198 -18.62 -8.92 -16.16
C SER A 198 -19.63 -10.07 -16.03
N SER A 199 -19.59 -10.86 -14.96
CA SER A 199 -20.62 -11.87 -14.68
C SER A 199 -22.00 -11.28 -14.35
N SER A 200 -22.04 -10.06 -13.80
CA SER A 200 -23.26 -9.28 -13.55
C SER A 200 -23.81 -8.64 -14.82
N LEU A 201 -22.94 -8.40 -15.81
CA LEU A 201 -23.27 -7.82 -17.11
C LEU A 201 -23.59 -8.90 -18.16
N THR A 202 -23.10 -10.13 -17.98
CA THR A 202 -23.56 -11.29 -18.77
C THR A 202 -24.98 -11.63 -18.35
N PRO A 203 -25.98 -11.56 -19.25
CA PRO A 203 -27.32 -12.02 -18.92
C PRO A 203 -27.24 -13.49 -18.51
N SER A 204 -27.87 -13.85 -17.39
CA SER A 204 -27.95 -15.25 -16.97
C SER A 204 -28.48 -16.10 -18.14
N PRO A 205 -27.98 -17.35 -18.34
CA PRO A 205 -28.51 -18.23 -19.39
C PRO A 205 -30.02 -18.43 -19.24
N SER A 206 -30.57 -18.30 -18.03
CA SER A 206 -32.02 -18.31 -17.77
C SER A 206 -32.75 -17.07 -18.32
N PHE A 207 -32.15 -15.88 -18.33
CA PHE A 207 -32.73 -14.66 -18.90
C PHE A 207 -32.69 -14.68 -20.43
N LEU A 208 -31.57 -15.14 -21.02
CA LEU A 208 -31.45 -15.40 -22.46
C LEU A 208 -32.46 -16.46 -22.92
N ALA A 209 -32.59 -17.57 -22.19
CA ALA A 209 -33.57 -18.61 -22.50
C ALA A 209 -35.02 -18.11 -22.41
N ARG A 210 -35.34 -17.22 -21.46
CA ARG A 210 -36.66 -16.58 -21.35
C ARG A 210 -36.94 -15.63 -22.51
N ARG A 211 -35.95 -14.85 -22.93
CA ARG A 211 -36.07 -13.90 -24.05
C ARG A 211 -36.17 -14.63 -25.40
N TYR A 212 -35.40 -15.72 -25.58
CA TYR A 212 -35.48 -16.59 -26.75
C TYR A 212 -36.83 -17.32 -26.81
N ARG A 213 -37.34 -17.83 -25.67
CA ARG A 213 -38.68 -18.44 -25.57
C ARG A 213 -39.79 -17.44 -25.90
N ASN A 214 -39.66 -16.18 -25.50
CA ASN A 214 -40.65 -15.13 -25.78
C ASN A 214 -40.54 -14.55 -27.20
N GLN A 215 -39.43 -14.78 -27.91
CA GLN A 215 -39.26 -14.43 -29.34
C GLN A 215 -39.68 -15.56 -30.29
N LEU A 216 -39.89 -16.78 -29.77
CA LEU A 216 -40.50 -17.86 -30.53
C LEU A 216 -42.02 -17.58 -30.64
N ASP A 217 -42.39 -16.82 -31.67
CA ASP A 217 -43.77 -16.55 -32.05
C ASP A 217 -44.57 -17.87 -32.22
N PRO A 218 -45.85 -17.94 -31.82
CA PRO A 218 -46.68 -19.15 -31.79
C PRO A 218 -46.99 -19.80 -33.15
N GLN A 219 -46.45 -19.28 -34.26
CA GLN A 219 -46.67 -19.82 -35.61
C GLN A 219 -45.91 -21.13 -35.89
N GLU A 220 -44.87 -21.46 -35.12
CA GLU A 220 -44.14 -22.73 -35.25
C GLU A 220 -44.71 -23.88 -34.37
N LYS A 221 -45.98 -23.78 -33.94
CA LYS A 221 -46.70 -24.89 -33.27
C LYS A 221 -47.70 -25.62 -34.18
N ALA A 222 -47.55 -25.51 -35.49
CA ALA A 222 -48.44 -26.15 -36.45
C ALA A 222 -47.78 -27.17 -37.38
N ALA A 223 -46.60 -27.72 -37.06
CA ALA A 223 -46.15 -28.95 -37.69
C ALA A 223 -46.82 -30.16 -37.02
N ARG A 224 -48.12 -30.36 -37.29
CA ARG A 224 -48.78 -31.65 -37.04
C ARG A 224 -48.03 -32.69 -37.88
N ALA A 225 -47.44 -33.70 -37.24
CA ALA A 225 -46.97 -34.89 -37.94
C ALA A 225 -48.19 -35.57 -38.59
N ILE A 226 -48.31 -35.44 -39.92
CA ILE A 226 -49.24 -36.24 -40.71
C ILE A 226 -48.60 -37.62 -40.87
N PHE A 227 -49.13 -38.60 -40.15
CA PHE A 227 -48.82 -40.00 -40.40
C PHE A 227 -49.63 -40.47 -41.62
N PRO A 228 -49.00 -40.97 -42.69
CA PRO A 228 -49.74 -41.56 -43.81
C PRO A 228 -50.29 -42.93 -43.39
N GLN A 229 -51.61 -43.04 -43.22
CA GLN A 229 -52.30 -44.34 -43.20
C GLN A 229 -52.13 -45.00 -44.57
N HIS A 230 -51.28 -46.01 -44.66
CA HIS A 230 -51.29 -46.91 -45.81
C HIS A 230 -52.47 -47.87 -45.65
N ASN A 231 -53.44 -47.74 -46.55
CA ASN A 231 -54.48 -48.75 -46.82
C ASN A 231 -53.81 -50.04 -47.30
N TYR A 232 -54.01 -51.14 -46.59
CA TYR A 232 -53.75 -52.47 -47.10
C TYR A 232 -54.98 -52.90 -47.90
N LEU A 233 -54.86 -52.89 -49.23
CA LEU A 233 -55.78 -53.58 -50.15
C LEU A 233 -55.15 -54.93 -50.51
N TYR A 234 -55.98 -55.96 -50.37
CA TYR A 234 -55.80 -57.41 -50.65
C TYR A 234 -55.16 -58.23 -49.53
#